data_AF-A0A2S7KXM3-F1
#
_entry.id   AF-A0A2S7KXM3-F1
#
_cell.length_a   1.000
_cell.length_b   1.000
_cell.length_c   1.000
_cell.angle_alpha   90.00
_cell.angle_beta   90.00
_cell.angle_gamma   90.00
#
_symmetry.space_group_name_H-M   'P 1'
#
loop_
_entity.id
_entity.type
_entity.pdbx_description
1 polymer ?
#
loop_
_entity_poly.entity_id
_entity_poly.type
_entity_poly.pdbx_seq_one_letter_code
_entity_poly.pdbx_strand_id
1 'polypeptide(L)'
;MNIGKWNYLSKPFFQFTNQEFNILKNKNLVFDGTNGGLVLGNSHLNGGIHLLSFINQKTIKYVGEMEGWEYLTSPFNGIDIDNFEKFKELNEKTRNTNRYTKTEFRIPKKCKILDLRNIAVPFLLINNQQAIINRFASKKHIQELMKIDEKNYS
;
A
#
# COMPACT_ATOMS: atom_id res chain seq x y z
N MET A 1 25.37 -10.86 0.35
CA MET A 1 24.17 -11.71 0.53
C MET A 1 23.13 -11.24 -0.47
N ASN A 2 22.66 -12.11 -1.35
CA ASN A 2 21.53 -11.79 -2.23
C ASN A 2 20.24 -11.96 -1.43
N ILE A 3 19.36 -10.96 -1.46
CA ILE A 3 18.05 -11.00 -0.80
C ILE A 3 17.00 -11.21 -1.88
N GLY A 4 16.23 -12.28 -1.75
CA GLY A 4 15.15 -12.65 -2.64
C GLY A 4 15.62 -13.33 -3.93
N LYS A 5 14.66 -13.94 -4.64
CA LYS A 5 14.90 -14.64 -5.91
C LYS A 5 13.66 -14.62 -6.80
N TRP A 6 13.87 -14.74 -8.10
CA TRP A 6 12.80 -15.00 -9.05
C TRP A 6 12.33 -16.46 -8.95
N ASN A 7 11.01 -16.66 -8.91
CA ASN A 7 10.37 -17.97 -9.02
C ASN A 7 9.71 -18.06 -10.41
N TYR A 8 10.02 -19.14 -11.13
CA TYR A 8 9.57 -19.42 -12.50
C TYR A 8 8.65 -20.65 -12.62
N LEU A 9 8.23 -21.26 -11.50
CA LEU A 9 7.36 -22.45 -11.50
C LEU A 9 5.94 -22.14 -11.98
N SER A 10 5.54 -20.87 -11.96
CA SER A 10 4.26 -20.33 -12.45
C SER A 10 4.52 -19.00 -13.17
N LYS A 11 3.49 -18.14 -13.33
CA LYS A 11 3.70 -16.73 -13.73
C LYS A 11 4.85 -16.14 -12.89
N PRO A 12 5.94 -15.65 -13.48
CA PRO A 12 7.13 -15.27 -12.74
C PRO A 12 6.86 -14.23 -11.66
N PHE A 13 7.43 -14.41 -10.48
CA PHE A 13 7.37 -13.42 -9.40
C PHE A 13 8.64 -13.42 -8.56
N PHE A 14 8.96 -12.26 -7.99
CA PHE A 14 10.06 -12.12 -7.05
C PHE A 14 9.58 -12.51 -5.64
N GLN A 15 10.35 -13.36 -4.97
CA GLN A 15 9.99 -13.89 -3.66
C GLN A 15 11.14 -13.84 -2.66
N PHE A 16 10.77 -13.85 -1.39
CA PHE A 16 11.65 -13.88 -0.24
C PHE A 16 11.28 -15.09 0.63
N THR A 17 12.30 -15.69 1.24
CA THR A 17 12.15 -16.65 2.34
C THR A 17 11.82 -15.92 3.64
N ASN A 18 11.28 -16.65 4.63
CA ASN A 18 11.08 -16.10 5.97
C ASN A 18 12.36 -15.54 6.60
N GLN A 19 13.51 -16.18 6.36
CA GLN A 19 14.79 -15.70 6.90
C GLN A 19 15.16 -14.34 6.31
N GLU A 20 15.03 -14.17 5.00
CA GLU A 20 15.29 -12.88 4.32
C GLU A 20 14.30 -11.80 4.77
N PHE A 21 13.02 -12.14 4.88
CA PHE A 21 12.00 -11.23 5.41
C PHE A 21 12.33 -10.78 6.85
N ASN A 22 12.76 -11.69 7.71
CA ASN A 22 13.16 -11.37 9.08
C ASN A 22 14.42 -10.49 9.10
N ILE A 23 15.37 -10.68 8.18
CA ILE A 23 16.52 -9.77 8.04
C ILE A 23 16.06 -8.35 7.69
N LEU A 24 15.13 -8.21 6.74
CA LEU A 24 14.56 -6.89 6.38
C LEU A 24 13.81 -6.26 7.56
N LYS A 25 13.02 -7.06 8.29
CA LYS A 25 12.29 -6.62 9.49
C LYS A 25 13.24 -6.16 10.59
N ASN A 26 14.31 -6.91 10.87
CA ASN A 26 15.32 -6.58 11.88
C ASN A 26 16.12 -5.33 11.51
N LYS A 27 16.16 -4.95 10.22
CA LYS A 27 16.74 -3.70 9.74
C LYS A 27 15.75 -2.53 9.76
N ASN A 28 14.55 -2.70 10.32
CA ASN A 28 13.48 -1.71 10.34
C ASN A 28 13.07 -1.23 8.93
N LEU A 29 13.15 -2.12 7.93
CA LEU A 29 12.76 -1.81 6.55
C LEU A 29 11.34 -2.27 6.23
N VAL A 30 10.75 -3.16 7.05
CA VAL A 30 9.41 -3.72 6.83
C VAL A 30 8.41 -3.10 7.80
N PHE A 31 7.32 -2.59 7.25
CA PHE A 31 6.23 -1.96 7.98
C PHE A 31 4.93 -2.74 7.77
N ASP A 32 4.06 -2.72 8.77
CA ASP A 32 2.77 -3.41 8.71
C ASP A 32 1.69 -2.48 8.12
N GLY A 33 1.32 -2.75 6.88
CA GLY A 33 0.22 -2.08 6.16
C GLY A 33 -1.05 -2.91 6.07
N THR A 34 -1.12 -4.06 6.74
CA THR A 34 -2.23 -5.02 6.59
C THR A 34 -3.59 -4.46 7.02
N ASN A 35 -3.61 -3.37 7.77
CA ASN A 35 -4.81 -2.67 8.24
C ASN A 35 -5.05 -1.33 7.52
N GLY A 36 -4.47 -1.12 6.33
CA GLY A 36 -4.64 0.10 5.53
C GLY A 36 -4.14 1.41 6.18
N GLY A 37 -4.44 2.54 5.54
CA GLY A 37 -4.13 3.89 5.97
C GLY A 37 -3.52 4.77 4.87
N LEU A 38 -3.37 6.06 5.16
CA LEU A 38 -2.62 6.98 4.32
C LEU A 38 -1.12 6.69 4.44
N VAL A 39 -0.47 6.42 3.31
CA VAL A 39 0.95 6.10 3.28
C VAL A 39 1.74 7.35 2.94
N LEU A 40 2.67 7.75 3.80
CA LEU A 40 3.60 8.84 3.53
C LEU A 40 4.96 8.23 3.22
N GLY A 41 5.58 8.60 2.10
CA GLY A 41 6.85 8.02 1.71
C GLY A 41 7.35 8.52 0.37
N ASN A 42 8.21 7.73 -0.27
CA ASN A 42 8.85 8.09 -1.53
C ASN A 42 7.84 8.05 -2.69
N SER A 43 8.01 8.94 -3.66
CA SER A 43 7.42 8.79 -4.99
C SER A 43 8.10 7.66 -5.76
N HIS A 44 7.47 7.13 -6.81
CA HIS A 44 8.10 6.17 -7.73
C HIS A 44 9.46 6.64 -8.29
N LEU A 45 9.58 7.94 -8.61
CA LEU A 45 10.85 8.52 -9.10
C LEU A 45 12.00 8.46 -8.07
N ASN A 46 11.66 8.26 -6.79
CA ASN A 46 12.59 8.17 -5.67
C ASN A 46 12.61 6.75 -5.07
N GLY A 47 12.30 5.73 -5.88
CA GLY A 47 12.34 4.31 -5.49
C GLY A 47 11.05 3.76 -4.87
N GLY A 48 10.03 4.61 -4.66
CA GLY A 48 8.70 4.20 -4.20
C GLY A 48 8.69 3.42 -2.88
N ILE A 49 7.60 2.67 -2.68
CA ILE A 49 7.37 1.81 -1.53
C ILE A 49 7.03 0.42 -2.04
N HIS A 50 7.84 -0.56 -1.66
CA HIS A 50 7.73 -1.93 -2.17
C HIS A 50 6.70 -2.73 -1.38
N LEU A 51 5.80 -3.40 -2.08
CA LEU A 51 4.72 -4.16 -1.45
C LEU A 51 5.08 -5.63 -1.35
N LEU A 52 4.90 -6.18 -0.15
CA LEU A 52 5.11 -7.58 0.17
C LEU A 52 3.80 -8.22 0.62
N SER A 53 3.56 -9.48 0.25
CA SER A 53 2.43 -10.27 0.74
C SER A 53 2.84 -11.71 0.99
N PHE A 54 2.28 -12.33 2.02
CA PHE A 54 2.45 -13.76 2.26
C PHE A 54 1.62 -14.56 1.25
N ILE A 55 2.27 -15.47 0.52
CA ILE A 55 1.57 -16.51 -0.24
C ILE A 55 1.12 -17.62 0.71
N ASN A 56 1.99 -17.96 1.66
CA ASN A 56 1.78 -18.94 2.71
C ASN A 56 2.72 -18.60 3.88
N GLN A 57 2.74 -19.43 4.92
CA GLN A 57 3.57 -19.21 6.12
C GLN A 57 5.09 -19.19 5.87
N LYS A 58 5.57 -19.57 4.67
CA LYS A 58 7.00 -19.75 4.36
C LYS A 58 7.51 -18.85 3.23
N THR A 59 6.62 -18.32 2.39
CA THR A 59 6.96 -17.58 1.18
C THR A 59 6.30 -16.22 1.16
N ILE A 60 7.13 -15.19 1.03
CA ILE A 60 6.72 -13.80 0.85
C ILE A 60 6.93 -13.43 -0.61
N LYS A 61 5.95 -12.77 -1.22
CA LYS A 61 5.96 -12.34 -2.61
C LYS A 61 6.05 -10.83 -2.69
N TYR A 62 6.88 -10.33 -3.61
CA TYR A 62 6.79 -8.96 -4.10
C TYR A 62 5.54 -8.82 -4.98
N VAL A 63 4.63 -7.93 -4.60
CA VAL A 63 3.34 -7.77 -5.30
C VAL A 63 3.24 -6.50 -6.12
N GLY A 64 4.13 -5.54 -5.91
CA GLY A 64 4.16 -4.30 -6.67
C GLY A 64 4.82 -3.17 -5.90
N GLU A 65 4.58 -1.95 -6.37
CA GLU A 65 5.08 -0.72 -5.78
C GLU A 65 3.90 0.24 -5.63
N MET A 66 3.94 1.05 -4.58
CA MET A 66 3.06 2.20 -4.39
C MET A 66 3.89 3.46 -4.15
N GLU A 67 3.26 4.63 -4.23
CA GLU A 67 3.91 5.91 -3.95
C GLU A 67 3.37 6.58 -2.68
N GLY A 68 4.20 7.45 -2.09
CA GLY A 68 3.78 8.30 -1.00
C GLY A 68 2.58 9.17 -1.39
N TRP A 69 1.75 9.46 -0.39
CA TRP A 69 0.46 10.14 -0.47
C TRP A 69 -0.70 9.33 -1.06
N GLU A 70 -0.48 8.07 -1.40
CA GLU A 70 -1.56 7.13 -1.70
C GLU A 70 -2.20 6.59 -0.42
N TYR A 71 -3.47 6.22 -0.54
CA TYR A 71 -4.23 5.61 0.53
C TYR A 71 -4.36 4.12 0.24
N LEU A 72 -3.87 3.30 1.17
CA LEU A 72 -4.05 1.86 1.13
C LEU A 72 -5.36 1.55 1.87
N THR A 73 -6.35 0.98 1.18
CA THR A 73 -7.59 0.57 1.87
C THR A 73 -7.27 -0.52 2.87
N SER A 74 -8.11 -0.68 3.87
CA SER A 74 -8.08 -1.88 4.68
C SER A 74 -8.57 -3.11 3.84
N PRO A 75 -8.33 -4.38 4.27
CA PRO A 75 -8.59 -5.59 3.44
C PRO A 75 -10.07 -6.00 3.28
N PHE A 76 -10.63 -5.87 2.07
CA PHE A 76 -12.04 -6.16 1.79
C PHE A 76 -12.47 -7.55 2.29
N ASN A 77 -13.59 -7.59 3.01
CA ASN A 77 -14.18 -8.83 3.53
C ASN A 77 -14.96 -9.64 2.46
N GLY A 78 -14.98 -9.19 1.21
CA GLY A 78 -15.64 -9.86 0.07
C GLY A 78 -17.17 -9.74 0.04
N ILE A 79 -17.80 -9.25 1.12
CA ILE A 79 -19.26 -9.10 1.22
C ILE A 79 -19.67 -7.67 0.82
N ASP A 80 -18.81 -6.67 1.07
CA ASP A 80 -19.11 -5.26 0.79
C ASP A 80 -18.61 -4.80 -0.60
N ILE A 81 -19.30 -5.28 -1.64
CA ILE A 81 -19.00 -4.90 -3.04
C ILE A 81 -19.29 -3.42 -3.31
N ASP A 82 -20.26 -2.84 -2.60
CA ASP A 82 -20.65 -1.43 -2.76
C ASP A 82 -19.53 -0.50 -2.31
N ASN A 83 -18.83 -0.80 -1.22
CA ASN A 83 -17.69 -0.01 -0.78
C ASN A 83 -16.48 -0.17 -1.71
N PHE A 84 -16.26 -1.37 -2.26
CA PHE A 84 -15.23 -1.56 -3.29
C PHE A 84 -15.48 -0.68 -4.53
N GLU A 85 -16.71 -0.65 -5.04
CA GLU A 85 -17.05 0.19 -6.19
C GLU A 85 -16.96 1.69 -5.87
N LYS A 86 -17.29 2.13 -4.64
CA LYS A 86 -17.05 3.52 -4.22
C LYS A 86 -15.58 3.90 -4.24
N PHE A 87 -14.69 3.04 -3.72
CA PHE A 87 -13.25 3.30 -3.78
C PHE A 87 -12.76 3.48 -5.21
N LYS A 88 -13.21 2.59 -6.10
CA LYS A 88 -12.89 2.63 -7.52
C LYS A 88 -13.42 3.90 -8.20
N GLU A 89 -14.67 4.30 -7.90
CA GLU A 89 -15.26 5.53 -8.43
C GLU A 89 -14.46 6.78 -8.02
N LEU A 90 -14.09 6.88 -6.73
CA LEU A 90 -13.28 7.98 -6.22
C LEU A 90 -11.88 8.02 -6.86
N ASN A 91 -11.29 6.85 -7.07
CA ASN A 91 -10.00 6.72 -7.74
C ASN A 91 -10.06 7.21 -9.19
N GLU A 92 -11.04 6.74 -9.97
CA GLU A 92 -11.20 7.08 -11.40
C GLU A 92 -11.52 8.56 -11.63
N LYS A 93 -12.28 9.20 -10.74
CA LYS A 93 -12.62 10.65 -10.81
C LYS A 93 -11.39 11.57 -10.83
N THR A 94 -10.20 11.05 -10.51
CA THR A 94 -8.95 11.84 -10.47
C THR A 94 -7.89 11.35 -11.46
N ARG A 95 -8.22 10.38 -12.30
CA ARG A 95 -7.26 9.74 -13.23
C ARG A 95 -6.59 10.72 -14.21
N ASN A 96 -7.30 11.78 -14.61
CA ASN A 96 -6.80 12.81 -15.53
C ASN A 96 -6.21 14.04 -14.82
N THR A 97 -5.91 13.94 -13.52
CA THR A 97 -5.33 15.06 -12.77
C THR A 97 -3.90 15.33 -13.25
N ASN A 98 -3.55 16.61 -13.40
CA ASN A 98 -2.21 17.01 -13.79
C ASN A 98 -1.16 16.42 -12.83
N ARG A 99 -0.21 15.64 -13.38
CA ARG A 99 0.85 14.95 -12.62
C ARG A 99 1.73 15.87 -11.78
N TYR A 100 1.83 17.16 -12.14
CA TYR A 100 2.60 18.18 -11.43
C TYR A 100 1.83 18.81 -10.26
N THR A 101 0.57 18.45 -10.05
CA THR A 101 -0.20 18.93 -8.92
C THR A 101 0.45 18.48 -7.63
N LYS A 102 0.68 19.42 -6.71
CA LYS A 102 1.21 19.14 -5.37
C LYS A 102 0.33 18.11 -4.65
N THR A 103 0.92 17.07 -4.09
CA THR A 103 0.18 15.92 -3.52
C THR A 103 0.05 16.01 -2.01
N GLU A 104 0.86 16.83 -1.36
CA GLU A 104 0.74 17.07 0.07
C GLU A 104 -0.55 17.84 0.38
N PHE A 105 -1.17 17.47 1.50
CA PHE A 105 -2.37 18.10 2.03
C PHE A 105 -2.41 18.02 3.56
N ARG A 106 -3.30 18.80 4.17
CA ARG A 106 -3.53 18.74 5.62
C ARG A 106 -4.25 17.45 5.96
N ILE A 107 -3.54 16.52 6.59
CA ILE A 107 -4.06 15.22 6.98
C ILE A 107 -5.08 15.39 8.12
N PRO A 108 -6.29 14.80 8.03
CA PRO A 108 -7.25 14.78 9.14
C PRO A 108 -6.67 14.09 10.39
N LYS A 109 -6.96 14.60 11.59
CA LYS A 109 -6.40 14.08 12.85
C LYS A 109 -6.67 12.59 13.11
N LYS A 110 -7.81 12.08 12.63
CA LYS A 110 -8.22 10.67 12.80
C LYS A 110 -7.65 9.74 11.72
N CYS A 111 -6.94 10.29 10.73
CA CYS A 111 -6.41 9.48 9.64
C CYS A 111 -5.30 8.56 10.18
N LYS A 112 -5.43 7.27 9.92
CA LYS A 112 -4.34 6.33 10.17
C LYS A 112 -3.21 6.60 9.17
N ILE A 113 -2.00 6.76 9.69
CA ILE A 113 -0.81 7.11 8.89
C ILE A 113 0.21 5.99 8.98
N LEU A 114 0.75 5.60 7.84
CA LEU A 114 1.94 4.75 7.69
C LEU A 114 3.08 5.65 7.20
N ASP A 115 3.94 6.11 8.11
CA ASP A 115 5.01 7.08 7.79
C ASP A 115 6.34 6.40 7.48
N LEU A 116 6.74 6.46 6.21
CA LEU A 116 7.89 5.80 5.61
C LEU A 116 8.89 6.79 5.01
N ARG A 117 8.70 8.12 5.22
CA ARG A 117 9.47 9.19 4.53
C ARG A 117 10.98 9.18 4.77
N ASN A 118 11.44 8.54 5.83
CA ASN A 118 12.86 8.48 6.20
C ASN A 118 13.49 7.10 5.96
N ILE A 119 12.82 6.25 5.19
CA ILE A 119 13.29 4.90 4.89
C ILE A 119 13.75 4.88 3.43
N ALA A 120 15.02 4.56 3.20
CA ALA A 120 15.62 4.59 1.87
C ALA A 120 14.93 3.60 0.90
N VAL A 121 14.60 2.40 1.39
CA VAL A 121 13.94 1.34 0.62
C VAL A 121 12.88 0.70 1.51
N PRO A 122 11.69 1.31 1.64
CA PRO A 122 10.64 0.80 2.51
C PRO A 122 9.91 -0.38 1.87
N PHE A 123 9.67 -1.41 2.68
CA PHE A 123 8.78 -2.51 2.36
C PHE A 123 7.51 -2.41 3.21
N LEU A 124 6.35 -2.50 2.58
CA LEU A 124 5.06 -2.53 3.26
C LEU A 124 4.45 -3.91 3.11
N LEU A 125 4.21 -4.59 4.23
CA LEU A 125 3.47 -5.84 4.27
C LEU A 125 1.98 -5.54 4.11
N ILE A 126 1.35 -6.16 3.12
CA ILE A 126 -0.08 -5.99 2.82
C ILE A 126 -0.82 -7.32 2.85
N ASN A 127 -2.14 -7.23 2.95
CA ASN A 127 -3.08 -8.29 2.64
C ASN A 127 -3.46 -8.20 1.14
N ASN A 128 -3.73 -9.35 0.51
CA ASN A 128 -4.08 -9.44 -0.91
C ASN A 128 -5.42 -8.80 -1.27
N GLN A 129 -6.26 -8.48 -0.28
CA GLN A 129 -7.59 -7.89 -0.47
C GLN A 129 -7.60 -6.38 -0.24
N GLN A 130 -6.50 -5.67 -0.50
CA GLN A 130 -6.42 -4.22 -0.35
C GLN A 130 -6.30 -3.54 -1.72
N ALA A 131 -6.86 -2.35 -1.84
CA ALA A 131 -6.71 -1.50 -3.01
C ALA A 131 -5.82 -0.28 -2.68
N ILE A 132 -5.13 0.22 -3.69
CA ILE A 132 -4.35 1.45 -3.61
C ILE A 132 -5.15 2.55 -4.29
N ILE A 133 -5.43 3.61 -3.53
CA ILE A 133 -6.10 4.81 -4.03
C ILE A 133 -5.03 5.84 -4.33
N ASN A 134 -5.00 6.30 -5.58
CA ASN A 134 -3.97 7.19 -6.08
C ASN A 134 -3.91 8.48 -5.26
N ARG A 135 -2.75 9.13 -5.27
CA ARG A 135 -2.47 10.32 -4.45
C ARG A 135 -3.42 11.51 -4.68
N PHE A 136 -3.95 11.67 -5.88
CA PHE A 136 -4.88 12.76 -6.20
C PHE A 136 -6.27 12.49 -5.62
N ALA A 137 -6.77 11.26 -5.77
CA ALA A 137 -7.99 10.80 -5.11
C ALA A 137 -7.85 10.89 -3.59
N SER A 138 -6.73 10.42 -3.05
CA SER A 138 -6.41 10.50 -1.63
C SER A 138 -6.48 11.94 -1.12
N LYS A 139 -5.81 12.87 -1.80
CA LYS A 139 -5.85 14.30 -1.45
C LYS A 139 -7.27 14.88 -1.49
N LYS A 140 -8.03 14.57 -2.53
CA LYS A 140 -9.37 15.15 -2.74
C LYS A 140 -10.42 14.55 -1.81
N HIS A 141 -10.30 13.27 -1.46
CA HIS A 141 -11.35 12.47 -0.84
C HIS A 141 -10.95 11.81 0.48
N ILE A 142 -9.83 12.19 1.11
CA ILE A 142 -9.32 11.51 2.33
C ILE A 142 -10.37 11.27 3.41
N GLN A 143 -11.24 12.25 3.69
CA GLN A 143 -12.30 12.10 4.70
C GLN A 143 -13.37 11.08 4.30
N GLU A 144 -13.67 10.98 3.01
CA GLU A 144 -14.63 10.03 2.46
C GLU A 144 -14.04 8.62 2.45
N LEU A 145 -12.78 8.49 2.01
CA LEU A 145 -12.02 7.23 2.06
C LEU A 145 -11.98 6.67 3.48
N MET A 146 -11.67 7.51 4.47
CA MET A 146 -11.68 7.12 5.89
C MET A 146 -13.05 6.64 6.36
N LYS A 147 -14.14 7.30 5.95
CA LYS A 147 -15.50 6.88 6.33
C LYS A 147 -15.91 5.54 5.71
N ILE A 148 -15.48 5.29 4.48
CA ILE A 148 -15.73 4.01 3.81
C ILE A 148 -14.93 2.90 4.50
N ASP A 149 -13.64 3.15 4.78
CA ASP A 149 -12.79 2.19 5.48
C ASP A 149 -13.31 1.90 6.89
N GLU A 150 -13.69 2.90 7.69
CA GLU A 150 -14.22 2.68 9.05
C GLU A 150 -15.42 1.73 9.08
N LYS A 151 -16.32 1.81 8.07
CA LYS A 151 -17.50 0.93 7.97
C LYS A 151 -17.17 -0.53 7.64
N ASN A 152 -16.05 -0.77 6.96
CA ASN A 152 -15.65 -2.11 6.54
C ASN A 152 -14.99 -2.93 7.67
N TYR A 153 -14.60 -2.31 8.80
CA TYR A 153 -13.88 -2.95 9.92
C TYR A 153 -14.48 -2.69 11.31
N SER A 154 -15.75 -2.30 11.38
CA SER A 154 -16.54 -2.29 12.62
C SER A 154 -17.36 -3.56 12.76
#